data_AF-A0A7X0D248-F1
#
_entry.id   AF-A0A7X0D248-F1
#
_cell.length_a   1.000
_cell.length_b   1.000
_cell.length_c   1.000
_cell.angle_alpha   90.00
_cell.angle_beta   90.00
_cell.angle_gamma   90.00
#
_symmetry.space_group_name_H-M   'P 1'
#
loop_
_entity.id
_entity.type
_entity.pdbx_description
1 polymer ?
#
loop_
_entity_poly.entity_id
_entity_poly.type
_entity_poly.pdbx_seq_one_letter_code
_entity_poly.pdbx_strand_id
1 'polypeptide(L)' 'MTDGKTFSLSANGDSWSLETDPSTGEAMVLHRANASSGGHETRSSIDRFLEVSVGKP' A
#
# COMPACT_ATOMS: atom_id res chain seq x y z
N MET A 1 16.38 6.06 -1.03
CA MET A 1 15.33 5.28 -1.69
C MET A 1 14.76 4.40 -0.61
N THR A 2 13.52 4.63 -0.20
CA THR A 2 12.87 3.78 0.80
C THR A 2 12.72 2.40 0.19
N ASP A 3 13.35 1.39 0.79
CA ASP A 3 13.23 -0.01 0.36
C ASP A 3 11.81 -0.48 0.69
N GLY A 4 10.88 -0.20 -0.22
CA GLY A 4 9.50 -0.62 -0.08
C GLY A 4 9.36 -2.09 -0.43
N LYS A 5 9.01 -2.94 0.54
CA LYS A 5 8.80 -4.38 0.28
C LYS A 5 7.36 -4.65 -0.15
N THR A 6 7.18 -5.07 -1.41
CA THR A 6 5.89 -5.56 -1.90
C THR A 6 5.51 -6.85 -1.19
N PHE A 7 4.30 -6.89 -0.64
CA PHE A 7 3.79 -8.05 0.08
C PHE A 7 2.51 -8.64 -0.52
N SER A 8 1.78 -7.85 -1.33
CA SER A 8 0.58 -8.31 -1.99
C SER A 8 0.50 -7.79 -3.42
N LEU A 9 0.03 -8.65 -4.31
CA LEU A 9 -0.23 -8.36 -5.71
C LEU A 9 -1.59 -8.95 -6.05
N SER A 10 -2.49 -8.13 -6.56
CA SER A 10 -3.80 -8.57 -7.02
C SER A 10 -3.74 -8.91 -8.51
N ALA A 11 -4.58 -9.86 -8.94
CA ALA A 11 -4.63 -10.34 -10.33
C ALA A 11 -5.03 -9.25 -11.34
N ASN A 12 -5.69 -8.18 -10.86
CA ASN A 12 -6.04 -7.00 -11.65
C ASN A 12 -4.87 -6.01 -11.84
N GLY A 13 -3.69 -6.29 -11.26
CA GLY A 13 -2.49 -5.47 -11.38
C GLY A 13 -2.30 -4.43 -10.27
N ASP A 14 -3.15 -4.43 -9.24
CA ASP A 14 -2.93 -3.64 -8.04
C ASP A 14 -1.79 -4.24 -7.21
N SER A 15 -0.94 -3.38 -6.64
CA SER A 15 0.18 -3.81 -5.79
C SER A 15 0.19 -3.08 -4.45
N TRP A 16 0.52 -3.80 -3.39
CA TRP A 16 0.71 -3.23 -2.06
C TRP A 16 2.13 -3.47 -1.57
N SER A 17 2.75 -2.39 -1.16
CA SER A 17 4.11 -2.35 -0.63
C SER A 17 4.12 -1.74 0.76
N LEU A 18 5.00 -2.27 1.61
CA LEU A 18 5.26 -1.70 2.93
C LEU A 18 6.51 -0.83 2.82
N GLU A 19 6.37 0.44 3.15
CA GLU A 19 7.44 1.43 3.17
C GLU A 19 7.63 1.97 4.58
N THR A 20 8.86 2.31 4.95
CA THR A 20 9.13 3.05 6.20
C THR A 20 9.35 4.51 5.85
N ASP A 21 8.50 5.41 6.34
CA ASP A 21 8.70 6.84 6.13
C ASP A 21 10.04 7.27 6.78
N PRO A 22 10.99 7.82 6.01
CA PRO A 22 12.31 8.14 6.53
C PRO A 22 12.31 9.38 7.45
N SER A 23 11.22 10.15 7.46
CA SER A 23 11.10 11.40 8.24
C SER A 23 10.57 11.13 9.65
N THR A 24 9.68 10.15 9.78
CA THR A 24 8.98 9.78 11.03
C THR A 24 9.44 8.43 11.58
N GLY A 25 10.00 7.56 10.72
CA GLY A 25 10.31 6.17 11.05
C GLY A 25 9.08 5.26 11.07
N GLU A 26 7.91 5.78 10.70
CA GLU A 26 6.66 5.02 10.75
C GLU A 26 6.49 4.15 9.51
N ALA A 27 5.94 2.94 9.72
CA ALA A 27 5.65 2.05 8.62
C ALA A 27 4.30 2.41 7.99
N MET A 28 4.28 2.48 6.66
CA MET A 28 3.13 2.88 5.84
C MET A 28 2.91 1.87 4.72
N VAL A 29 1.65 1.71 4.33
CA VAL A 29 1.26 0.90 3.18
C VAL A 29 1.10 1.81 1.96
N LEU A 30 1.86 1.51 0.91
CA LEU A 30 1.69 2.07 -0.42
C LEU A 30 0.84 1.12 -1.24
N HIS A 31 -0.36 1.55 -1.59
CA HIS A 31 -1.18 0.91 -2.61
C HIS A 31 -0.96 1.62 -3.93
N ARG A 32 -0.55 0.87 -4.96
CA ARG A 32 -0.49 1.35 -6.34
C ARG A 32 -1.58 0.66 -7.14
N ALA A 33 -2.52 1.46 -7.63
CA ALA A 33 -3.55 0.97 -8.51
C ALA A 33 -2.98 0.59 -9.87
N ASN A 34 -3.61 -0.38 -10.53
CA ASN A 34 -3.22 -0.75 -11.89
C ASN A 34 -3.37 0.43 -12.87
N ALA A 35 -2.65 0.38 -13.99
CA ALA A 35 -2.64 1.45 -14.99
C ALA A 35 -4.04 1.75 -15.57
N SER A 36 -4.90 0.73 -15.68
CA SER A 36 -6.28 0.89 -16.15
C SER A 36 -7.18 1.63 -15.16
N SER A 37 -6.81 1.64 -13.87
CA SER A 37 -7.48 2.39 -12.79
C SER A 37 -6.87 3.79 -12.57
N GLY A 38 -6.02 4.24 -13.50
CA GLY A 38 -5.37 5.56 -13.44
C GLY A 38 -4.04 5.61 -12.70
N GLY A 39 -3.52 4.46 -12.24
CA GLY A 39 -2.19 4.39 -11.62
C GLY A 39 -2.05 5.16 -10.31
N HIS A 40 -3.16 5.43 -9.62
CA HIS A 40 -3.15 6.20 -8.39
C HIS A 40 -2.37 5.48 -7.28
N GLU A 41 -1.48 6.23 -6.66
CA GLU A 41 -0.71 5.77 -5.50
C GLU A 41 -1.34 6.34 -4.24
N THR A 42 -1.86 5.47 -3.40
CA THR A 42 -2.44 5.83 -2.11
C THR A 42 -1.50 5.37 -1.01
N ARG A 43 -1.07 6.30 -0.17
CA ARG A 43 -0.31 6.02 1.05
C ARG A 43 -1.26 6.02 2.23
N SER A 44 -1.21 4.98 3.05
CA SER A 44 -2.00 4.89 4.27
C SER A 44 -1.12 4.37 5.40
N SER A 45 -1.35 4.84 6.61
CA SER A 45 -0.78 4.24 7.81
C SER A 45 -1.28 2.79 7.94
N ILE A 46 -0.49 1.93 8.60
CA ILE A 46 -0.87 0.51 8.78
C ILE A 46 -2.19 0.39 9.53
N ASP A 47 -2.40 1.18 10.59
CA ASP A 47 -3.63 1.23 11.37
C ASP A 47 -4.85 1.45 10.47
N ARG A 48 -4.85 2.53 9.68
CA ARG A 48 -5.91 2.85 8.72
C ARG A 48 -6.09 1.75 7.68
N PHE A 49 -5.00 1.18 7.17
CA PHE A 49 -5.07 0.09 6.19
C PHE A 49 -5.77 -1.15 6.78
N LEU A 50 -5.47 -1.52 8.02
CA LEU A 50 -6.10 -2.63 8.71
C LEU A 50 -7.57 -2.36 9.04
N GLU A 51 -7.92 -1.13 9.44
CA GLU A 51 -9.32 -0.74 9.68
C GLU A 51 -10.18 -0.85 8.43
N VAL A 52 -9.67 -0.42 7.27
CA VAL A 52 -10.38 -0.47 5.99
C VAL A 52 -10.45 -1.90 5.43
N SER A 53 -9.44 -2.74 5.72
CA SER A 53 -9.34 -4.11 5.21
C SER A 53 -10.14 -5.14 6.01
N VAL A 54 -10.80 -4.76 7.12
CA VAL A 54 -11.86 -5.56 7.76
C VAL A 54 -13.12 -5.50 6.90
N GLY A 55 -12.99 -6.01 5.67
CA GLY A 55 -13.96 -5.89 4.59
C GLY A 55 -14.02 -7.18 3.77
N LYS A 56 -14.42 -8.26 4.46
CA LYS A 56 -14.86 -9.61 4.02
C LYS A 56 -13.80 -10.68 3.68
N PRO A 57 -13.97 -11.91 4.24
CA PRO A 57 -13.39 -13.13 3.69
C PRO A 57 -14.02 -13.55 2.36
#